data_AF-A0A7S3LTR9-F1
#
_entry.id   AF-A0A7S3LTR9-F1
#
_cell.length_a   1.000
_cell.length_b   1.000
_cell.length_c   1.000
_cell.angle_alpha   90.00
_cell.angle_beta   90.00
_cell.angle_gamma   90.00
#
_symmetry.space_group_name_H-M   'P 1'
#
loop_
_entity.id
_entity.type
_entity.pdbx_description
1 polymer ?
#
loop_
_entity_poly.entity_id
_entity_poly.type
_entity_poly.pdbx_seq_one_letter_code
_entity_poly.pdbx_strand_id
1 'polypeptide(L)'
;PVGLISAALFGNAGLRVLAIERTDGSHVRPRATAMDDENVRTLLKLGIAEEFLSKSLPAAPMQIVTEYTNKDSGDPTLLFGVQHPTKGVGKPGNYPEVIFPSSDKLHEKCHNGFRPGSYLFYQPELERMLREYLSKLPSVETRYSTECEAIKQNRHEFAEVHVGPSKGSWQKQSGGEWIFVVAENETKSSEILKTKFVIGCDGARSFVRSCINPVRDYISLDYDKKWIAIDIMLNNEEEIMGKKISSWSQTLCNDDTQCIIIPCSYCYDMPEKGRHIRFDFEVPSSYKGSKEKLQSAEAIQELLSTWLEPEDYKLIRATGKLRVLWIINRVFVPTFCLCISLSLSLPGFTEMARSKGFHRWRCMVSNFTYSILY
;
A
#
# COMPACT_ATOMS: atom_id res chain seq x y z
N PRO A 1 -8.43 2.94 0.26
CA PRO A 1 -8.16 4.38 0.56
C PRO A 1 -8.80 5.40 -0.41
N VAL A 2 -8.62 5.30 -1.74
CA VAL A 2 -9.09 6.33 -2.70
C VAL A 2 -10.57 6.64 -2.57
N GLY A 3 -11.42 5.60 -2.66
CA GLY A 3 -12.87 5.78 -2.61
C GLY A 3 -13.32 6.43 -1.30
N LEU A 4 -12.68 6.07 -0.18
CA LEU A 4 -12.97 6.64 1.13
C LEU A 4 -12.59 8.13 1.22
N ILE A 5 -11.39 8.50 0.77
CA ILE A 5 -10.93 9.90 0.76
C ILE A 5 -11.79 10.74 -0.19
N SER A 6 -12.07 10.23 -1.39
CA SER A 6 -12.93 10.91 -2.37
C SER A 6 -14.33 11.16 -1.80
N ALA A 7 -14.96 10.13 -1.21
CA ALA A 7 -16.28 10.27 -0.60
C ALA A 7 -16.29 11.31 0.52
N ALA A 8 -15.24 11.34 1.34
CA ALA A 8 -15.10 12.33 2.41
C ALA A 8 -14.99 13.75 1.86
N LEU A 9 -14.15 13.97 0.84
CA LEU A 9 -13.97 15.28 0.22
C LEU A 9 -15.24 15.78 -0.47
N PHE A 10 -15.95 14.91 -1.20
CA PHE A 10 -17.22 15.28 -1.85
C PHE A 10 -18.33 15.54 -0.83
N GLY A 11 -18.41 14.72 0.23
CA GLY A 11 -19.34 14.92 1.33
C GLY A 11 -19.15 16.27 2.01
N ASN A 12 -17.90 16.64 2.30
CA ASN A 12 -17.54 17.94 2.88
C ASN A 12 -17.78 19.13 1.93
N ALA A 13 -17.75 18.88 0.62
CA ALA A 13 -18.13 19.87 -0.39
C ALA A 13 -19.66 20.05 -0.52
N GLY A 14 -20.46 19.35 0.30
CA GLY A 14 -21.92 19.43 0.30
C GLY A 14 -22.61 18.59 -0.77
N LEU A 15 -21.88 17.70 -1.45
CA LEU A 15 -22.47 16.77 -2.41
C LEU A 15 -23.11 15.58 -1.69
N ARG A 16 -24.24 15.08 -2.21
CA ARG A 16 -24.79 13.79 -1.79
C ARG A 16 -24.00 12.67 -2.44
N VAL A 17 -23.41 11.79 -1.63
CA VAL A 17 -22.49 10.74 -2.08
C VAL A 17 -23.00 9.39 -1.63
N LEU A 18 -23.01 8.43 -2.56
CA LEU A 18 -23.11 7.01 -2.23
C LEU A 18 -21.77 6.35 -2.54
N ALA A 19 -21.16 5.72 -1.54
CA ALA A 19 -19.96 4.91 -1.68
C ALA A 19 -20.32 3.43 -1.49
N ILE A 20 -20.10 2.62 -2.51
CA ILE A 20 -20.33 1.16 -2.48
C ILE A 20 -18.99 0.42 -2.39
N GLU A 21 -18.96 -0.65 -1.60
CA GLU A 21 -17.79 -1.52 -1.43
C GLU A 21 -18.24 -2.97 -1.44
N ARG A 22 -17.54 -3.80 -2.22
CA ARG A 22 -17.88 -5.21 -2.38
C ARG A 22 -17.56 -6.01 -1.12
N THR A 23 -16.54 -5.62 -0.37
CA THR A 23 -16.22 -6.24 0.91
C THR A 23 -17.16 -5.72 2.01
N ASP A 24 -17.27 -6.48 3.08
CA ASP A 24 -17.98 -6.08 4.31
C ASP A 24 -17.20 -5.03 5.12
N GLY A 25 -16.00 -4.65 4.66
CA GLY A 25 -15.10 -3.74 5.35
C GLY A 25 -14.31 -4.36 6.50
N SER A 26 -14.55 -5.64 6.83
CA SER A 26 -13.94 -6.30 7.99
C SER A 26 -12.52 -6.81 7.69
N HIS A 27 -12.30 -7.30 6.47
CA HIS A 27 -11.00 -7.81 6.04
C HIS A 27 -10.23 -6.81 5.20
N VAL A 28 -9.26 -6.14 5.82
CA VAL A 28 -8.31 -5.27 5.12
C VAL A 28 -6.91 -5.84 5.29
N ARG A 29 -6.36 -6.46 4.24
CA ARG A 29 -4.93 -6.78 4.19
C ARG A 29 -4.14 -5.51 3.89
N PRO A 30 -3.02 -5.24 4.57
CA PRO A 30 -2.15 -4.11 4.25
C PRO A 30 -1.60 -4.26 2.83
N ARG A 31 -1.80 -3.26 1.97
CA ARG A 31 -1.24 -3.25 0.60
C ARG A 31 -0.25 -2.11 0.43
N ALA A 32 -0.61 -0.98 1.03
CA ALA A 32 0.14 0.25 1.17
C ALA A 32 0.80 0.32 2.55
N THR A 33 2.00 0.87 2.60
CA THR A 33 2.79 1.00 3.83
C THR A 33 3.44 2.36 4.00
N ALA A 34 3.31 3.28 3.03
CA ALA A 34 3.95 4.59 3.06
C ALA A 34 3.06 5.69 2.45
N MET A 35 3.02 6.87 3.05
CA MET A 35 2.25 8.03 2.58
C MET A 35 3.16 9.25 2.57
N ASP A 36 3.20 10.04 1.50
CA ASP A 36 3.97 11.29 1.49
C ASP A 36 3.25 12.43 2.24
N ASP A 37 3.96 13.53 2.47
CA ASP A 37 3.45 14.72 3.15
C ASP A 37 2.29 15.40 2.40
N GLU A 38 2.28 15.37 1.06
CA GLU A 38 1.17 15.90 0.26
C GLU A 38 -0.15 15.13 0.48
N ASN A 39 -0.08 13.81 0.60
CA ASN A 39 -1.24 13.00 0.96
C ASN A 39 -1.67 13.25 2.42
N VAL A 40 -0.73 13.48 3.34
CA VAL A 40 -1.06 13.88 4.72
C VAL A 40 -1.79 15.23 4.77
N ARG A 41 -1.47 16.19 3.88
CA ARG A 41 -2.26 17.45 3.76
C ARG A 41 -3.73 17.19 3.41
N THR A 42 -4.00 16.14 2.65
CA THR A 42 -5.39 15.75 2.35
C THR A 42 -6.09 15.27 3.62
N LEU A 43 -5.41 14.49 4.46
CA LEU A 43 -5.92 14.07 5.78
C LEU A 43 -6.09 15.25 6.73
N LEU A 44 -5.24 16.29 6.62
CA LEU A 44 -5.38 17.52 7.40
C LEU A 44 -6.67 18.25 7.05
N LYS A 45 -7.00 18.35 5.76
CA LYS A 45 -8.28 18.92 5.30
C LYS A 45 -9.50 18.16 5.84
N LEU A 46 -9.35 16.85 6.07
CA LEU A 46 -10.38 16.01 6.67
C LEU A 46 -10.37 16.06 8.21
N GLY A 47 -9.39 16.71 8.84
CA GLY A 47 -9.28 16.79 10.30
C GLY A 47 -8.82 15.49 10.98
N ILE A 48 -8.29 14.52 10.22
CA ILE A 48 -7.82 13.21 10.76
C ILE A 48 -6.29 13.05 10.71
N ALA A 49 -5.57 14.08 10.26
CA ALA A 49 -4.11 14.01 10.16
C ALA A 49 -3.41 13.77 11.50
N GLU A 50 -3.87 14.39 12.59
CA GLU A 50 -3.23 14.24 13.91
C GLU A 50 -3.36 12.80 14.42
N GLU A 51 -4.56 12.22 14.33
CA GLU A 51 -4.78 10.81 14.67
C GLU A 51 -3.93 9.89 13.79
N PHE A 52 -3.91 10.12 12.47
CA PHE A 52 -3.07 9.36 11.54
C PHE A 52 -1.60 9.44 11.92
N LEU A 53 -1.09 10.64 12.19
CA LEU A 53 0.32 10.86 12.52
C LEU A 53 0.72 10.17 13.82
N SER A 54 -0.15 10.21 14.84
CA SER A 54 0.06 9.51 16.12
C SER A 54 0.19 7.99 15.98
N LYS A 55 -0.34 7.44 14.88
CA LYS A 55 -0.32 6.01 14.54
C LYS A 55 0.64 5.68 13.40
N SER A 56 1.40 6.65 12.91
CA SER A 56 2.37 6.49 11.83
C SER A 56 3.80 6.59 12.35
N LEU A 57 4.76 6.19 11.52
CA LEU A 57 6.18 6.44 11.77
C LEU A 57 6.73 7.37 10.69
N PRO A 58 7.61 8.31 11.02
CA PRO A 58 8.30 9.06 9.99
C PRO A 58 9.26 8.10 9.30
N ALA A 59 9.20 8.00 7.97
CA ALA A 59 10.14 7.18 7.23
C ALA A 59 11.54 7.76 7.40
N ALA A 60 12.45 6.97 7.94
CA ALA A 60 13.87 7.25 7.81
C ALA A 60 14.28 7.18 6.33
N PRO A 61 15.35 7.89 5.90
CA PRO A 61 15.88 7.76 4.55
C PRO A 61 16.15 6.29 4.21
N MET A 62 15.92 5.90 2.96
CA MET A 62 16.20 4.53 2.54
C MET A 62 17.70 4.29 2.40
N GLN A 63 18.14 3.09 2.77
CA GLN A 63 19.48 2.57 2.47
C GLN A 63 19.37 1.50 1.39
N ILE A 64 20.22 1.57 0.37
CA ILE A 64 20.42 0.51 -0.62
C ILE A 64 21.76 -0.13 -0.30
N VAL A 65 21.76 -1.41 -0.01
CA VAL A 65 22.93 -2.12 0.51
C VAL A 65 23.18 -3.39 -0.30
N THR A 66 24.44 -3.79 -0.41
CA THR A 66 24.82 -5.07 -1.03
C THR A 66 24.30 -6.24 -0.21
N GLU A 67 24.36 -7.44 -0.80
CA GLU A 67 24.19 -8.67 -0.05
C GLU A 67 25.07 -8.72 1.21
N TYR A 68 24.51 -9.27 2.28
CA TYR A 68 25.16 -9.49 3.58
C TYR A 68 26.16 -10.68 3.55
N THR A 69 26.73 -10.99 2.38
CA THR A 69 27.49 -12.21 2.12
C THR A 69 28.76 -11.98 1.29
N ASN A 70 29.30 -10.76 1.29
CA ASN A 70 30.55 -10.50 0.56
C ASN A 70 31.67 -11.44 1.07
N LYS A 71 32.17 -12.30 0.19
CA LYS A 71 33.13 -13.40 0.49
C LYS A 71 34.47 -12.93 1.05
N ASP A 72 34.80 -11.64 0.90
CA ASP A 72 36.10 -11.09 1.29
C ASP A 72 36.08 -10.33 2.63
N SER A 73 34.93 -9.78 3.05
CA SER A 73 34.82 -8.98 4.29
C SER A 73 33.69 -9.41 5.24
N GLY A 74 32.64 -10.06 4.73
CA GLY A 74 31.46 -10.45 5.51
C GLY A 74 30.53 -9.31 5.95
N ASP A 75 30.78 -8.06 5.52
CA ASP A 75 29.97 -6.89 5.91
C ASP A 75 29.25 -6.25 4.72
N PRO A 76 28.01 -5.73 4.91
CA PRO A 76 27.24 -5.06 3.86
C PRO A 76 27.87 -3.72 3.47
N THR A 77 27.87 -3.42 2.18
CA THR A 77 28.30 -2.13 1.65
C THR A 77 27.09 -1.25 1.34
N LEU A 78 27.09 0.00 1.79
CA LEU A 78 26.11 1.00 1.36
C LEU A 78 26.38 1.34 -0.10
N LEU A 79 25.47 0.94 -0.99
CA LEU A 79 25.53 1.31 -2.41
C LEU A 79 25.00 2.74 -2.61
N PHE A 80 23.90 3.07 -1.95
CA PHE A 80 23.25 4.37 -2.07
C PHE A 80 22.36 4.65 -0.85
N GLY A 81 22.22 5.91 -0.47
CA GLY A 81 21.37 6.33 0.65
C GLY A 81 22.15 7.06 1.73
N VAL A 82 21.51 7.27 2.89
CA VAL A 82 22.11 8.02 3.99
C VAL A 82 22.80 7.07 4.96
N GLN A 83 24.08 7.31 5.19
CA GLN A 83 24.89 6.57 6.16
C GLN A 83 24.58 7.07 7.58
N HIS A 84 24.51 6.15 8.54
CA HIS A 84 24.37 6.54 9.94
C HIS A 84 25.62 7.30 10.39
N PRO A 85 25.48 8.48 11.04
CA PRO A 85 26.61 9.36 11.35
C PRO A 85 27.68 8.73 12.25
N THR A 86 27.34 7.70 13.04
CA THR A 86 28.27 7.09 14.00
C THR A 86 28.49 5.58 13.87
N LYS A 87 27.68 4.85 13.08
CA LYS A 87 27.68 3.37 13.09
C LYS A 87 27.53 2.70 11.70
N GLY A 88 27.60 3.45 10.59
CA GLY A 88 27.61 2.87 9.24
C GLY A 88 26.32 2.15 8.82
N VAL A 89 26.43 1.18 7.90
CA VAL A 89 25.37 0.21 7.57
C VAL A 89 25.66 -1.06 8.34
N GLY A 90 24.75 -1.45 9.25
CA GLY A 90 24.87 -2.65 10.05
C GLY A 90 24.45 -3.92 9.30
N LYS A 91 25.03 -5.06 9.67
CA LYS A 91 24.53 -6.40 9.31
C LYS A 91 23.41 -6.84 10.27
N PRO A 92 22.58 -7.85 9.92
CA PRO A 92 21.68 -8.48 10.88
C PRO A 92 22.43 -8.85 12.16
N GLY A 93 21.94 -8.40 13.31
CA GLY A 93 22.60 -8.56 14.61
C GLY A 93 23.45 -7.36 15.07
N ASN A 94 23.76 -6.40 14.21
CA ASN A 94 24.64 -5.26 14.51
C ASN A 94 24.20 -3.97 13.82
N TYR A 95 22.93 -3.57 14.01
CA TYR A 95 22.45 -2.28 13.49
C TYR A 95 22.81 -1.11 14.41
N PRO A 96 22.94 0.12 13.86
CA PRO A 96 22.98 1.33 14.65
C PRO A 96 21.76 1.41 15.60
N GLU A 97 21.96 2.03 16.77
CA GLU A 97 20.90 2.22 17.76
C GLU A 97 19.64 2.85 17.13
N VAL A 98 18.49 2.42 17.63
CA VAL A 98 17.18 2.83 17.17
C VAL A 98 17.00 4.33 17.37
N ILE A 99 16.99 5.10 16.28
CA ILE A 99 16.55 6.49 16.31
C ILE A 99 15.17 6.56 15.68
N PHE A 100 14.15 6.12 16.42
CA PHE A 100 12.82 6.68 16.19
C PHE A 100 12.82 8.05 16.88
N PRO A 101 12.60 9.16 16.17
CA PRO A 101 12.32 10.40 16.87
C PRO A 101 11.15 10.16 17.82
N SER A 102 11.25 10.63 19.06
CA SER A 102 10.12 10.58 20.00
C SER A 102 8.89 11.21 19.33
N SER A 103 7.70 10.74 19.70
CA SER A 103 6.40 11.30 19.25
C SER A 103 6.37 12.83 19.30
N ASP A 104 7.08 13.41 20.28
CA ASP A 104 7.10 14.85 20.52
C ASP A 104 7.89 15.62 19.45
N LYS A 105 8.83 14.97 18.74
CA LYS A 105 9.59 15.53 17.60
C LYS A 105 8.97 15.21 16.24
N LEU A 106 8.00 14.29 16.20
CA LEU A 106 7.25 13.91 15.00
C LEU A 106 6.36 15.05 14.48
N HIS A 107 6.02 16.01 15.34
CA HIS A 107 5.20 17.18 15.05
C HIS A 107 6.02 18.46 14.76
N GLU A 108 7.34 18.38 14.67
CA GLU A 108 8.19 19.53 14.38
C GLU A 108 7.93 20.00 12.94
N LYS A 109 7.05 20.99 12.81
CA LYS A 109 6.59 21.53 11.53
C LYS A 109 7.79 22.11 10.79
N CYS A 110 8.13 21.57 9.64
CA CYS A 110 9.10 22.21 8.75
C CYS A 110 8.47 23.44 8.05
N HIS A 111 9.23 24.13 7.20
CA HIS A 111 8.74 25.26 6.40
C HIS A 111 7.41 24.99 5.67
N ASN A 112 7.15 23.73 5.29
CA ASN A 112 5.93 23.32 4.60
C ASN A 112 4.83 22.74 5.53
N GLY A 113 4.97 22.82 6.86
CA GLY A 113 3.95 22.42 7.84
C GLY A 113 3.96 20.95 8.28
N PHE A 114 4.46 20.02 7.45
CA PHE A 114 4.68 18.61 7.79
C PHE A 114 6.14 18.25 7.52
N ARG A 115 6.76 17.35 8.29
CA ARG A 115 8.14 16.91 8.01
C ARG A 115 8.23 16.44 6.54
N PRO A 116 9.18 16.95 5.73
CA PRO A 116 9.32 16.52 4.35
C PRO A 116 9.75 15.05 4.36
N GLY A 117 8.99 14.19 3.70
CA GLY A 117 9.27 12.76 3.64
C GLY A 117 8.01 11.91 3.68
N SER A 118 8.23 10.58 3.66
CA SER A 118 7.15 9.60 3.75
C SER A 118 6.84 9.28 5.21
N TYR A 119 5.61 8.89 5.49
CA TYR A 119 5.11 8.36 6.76
C TYR A 119 4.77 6.89 6.54
N LEU A 120 5.37 6.00 7.31
CA LEU A 120 5.08 4.57 7.28
C LEU A 120 3.86 4.28 8.14
N PHE A 121 2.91 3.53 7.60
CA PHE A 121 1.61 3.32 8.26
C PHE A 121 1.02 1.95 7.92
N TYR A 122 0.13 1.48 8.79
CA TYR A 122 -0.67 0.29 8.56
C TYR A 122 -1.97 0.66 7.84
N GLN A 123 -2.12 0.27 6.57
CA GLN A 123 -3.27 0.67 5.75
C GLN A 123 -4.66 0.41 6.38
N PRO A 124 -4.93 -0.75 7.01
CA PRO A 124 -6.22 -1.01 7.64
C PRO A 124 -6.62 0.06 8.65
N GLU A 125 -5.66 0.56 9.43
CA GLU A 125 -5.88 1.61 10.41
C GLU A 125 -6.34 2.92 9.75
N LEU A 126 -5.71 3.32 8.63
CA LEU A 126 -6.15 4.46 7.83
C LEU A 126 -7.57 4.27 7.30
N GLU A 127 -7.88 3.08 6.79
CA GLU A 127 -9.22 2.81 6.27
C GLU A 127 -10.26 2.82 7.39
N ARG A 128 -9.97 2.30 8.58
CA ARG A 128 -10.84 2.39 9.76
C ARG A 128 -11.14 3.84 10.12
N MET A 129 -10.11 4.67 10.28
CA MET A 129 -10.27 6.11 10.57
C MET A 129 -11.15 6.81 9.52
N LEU A 130 -10.93 6.51 8.24
CA LEU A 130 -11.72 7.08 7.16
C LEU A 130 -13.18 6.58 7.17
N ARG A 131 -13.42 5.29 7.44
CA ARG A 131 -14.79 4.74 7.54
C ARG A 131 -15.55 5.36 8.70
N GLU A 132 -14.91 5.50 9.86
CA GLU A 132 -15.49 6.21 11.01
C GLU A 132 -15.78 7.67 10.68
N TYR A 133 -14.87 8.34 9.95
CA TYR A 133 -15.10 9.69 9.48
C TYR A 133 -16.33 9.78 8.57
N LEU A 134 -16.44 8.90 7.57
CA LEU A 134 -17.59 8.86 6.66
C LEU A 134 -18.91 8.61 7.40
N SER A 135 -18.93 7.75 8.42
CA SER A 135 -20.13 7.44 9.20
C SER A 135 -20.73 8.67 9.91
N LYS A 136 -19.92 9.71 10.12
CA LYS A 136 -20.32 10.98 10.76
C LYS A 136 -20.81 12.02 9.75
N LEU A 137 -20.64 11.79 8.45
CA LEU A 137 -21.04 12.73 7.41
C LEU A 137 -22.48 12.45 6.95
N PRO A 138 -23.45 13.34 7.21
CA PRO A 138 -24.85 13.10 6.83
C PRO A 138 -25.08 13.12 5.31
N SER A 139 -24.15 13.69 4.54
CA SER A 139 -24.19 13.75 3.08
C SER A 139 -23.64 12.49 2.40
N VAL A 140 -23.04 11.56 3.16
CA VAL A 140 -22.40 10.36 2.62
C VAL A 140 -23.08 9.10 3.14
N GLU A 141 -23.61 8.29 2.22
CA GLU A 141 -24.07 6.94 2.49
C GLU A 141 -22.98 5.94 2.09
N THR A 142 -22.71 4.94 2.95
CA THR A 142 -21.81 3.82 2.64
C THR A 142 -22.56 2.50 2.62
N ARG A 143 -22.46 1.75 1.53
CA ARG A 143 -23.02 0.39 1.39
C ARG A 143 -21.90 -0.63 1.21
N TYR A 144 -21.76 -1.49 2.21
CA TYR A 144 -20.83 -2.61 2.20
C TYR A 144 -21.47 -3.84 1.58
N SER A 145 -20.66 -4.86 1.28
CA SER A 145 -21.12 -6.09 0.64
C SER A 145 -21.99 -5.81 -0.59
N THR A 146 -21.65 -4.77 -1.36
CA THR A 146 -22.41 -4.26 -2.51
C THR A 146 -21.47 -4.11 -3.70
N GLU A 147 -21.81 -4.73 -4.83
CA GLU A 147 -21.01 -4.73 -6.05
C GLU A 147 -21.71 -3.96 -7.18
N CYS A 148 -20.92 -3.25 -7.99
CA CYS A 148 -21.41 -2.65 -9.23
C CYS A 148 -21.44 -3.71 -10.33
N GLU A 149 -22.62 -3.96 -10.91
CA GLU A 149 -22.85 -5.02 -11.89
C GLU A 149 -22.87 -4.50 -13.33
N ALA A 150 -23.36 -3.28 -13.53
CA ALA A 150 -23.41 -2.61 -14.82
C ALA A 150 -23.47 -1.09 -14.66
N ILE A 151 -22.94 -0.37 -15.66
CA ILE A 151 -23.05 1.07 -15.77
C ILE A 151 -23.56 1.40 -17.17
N LYS A 152 -24.62 2.21 -17.26
CA LYS A 152 -25.13 2.75 -18.53
C LYS A 152 -25.16 4.26 -18.46
N GLN A 153 -24.59 4.92 -19.47
CA GLN A 153 -24.59 6.37 -19.56
C GLN A 153 -25.73 6.84 -20.48
N ASN A 154 -26.63 7.68 -19.97
CA ASN A 154 -27.73 8.23 -20.74
C ASN A 154 -27.41 9.67 -21.18
N ARG A 155 -27.00 9.82 -22.45
CA ARG A 155 -26.92 11.10 -23.21
C ARG A 155 -26.43 12.32 -22.41
N HIS A 156 -25.35 12.13 -21.63
CA HIS A 156 -24.72 13.16 -20.77
C HIS A 156 -25.57 13.75 -19.63
N GLU A 157 -26.79 13.26 -19.39
CA GLU A 157 -27.67 13.77 -18.34
C GLU A 157 -27.47 13.03 -17.00
N PHE A 158 -27.39 11.71 -17.05
CA PHE A 158 -27.20 10.85 -15.88
C PHE A 158 -26.58 9.50 -16.26
N ALA A 159 -26.07 8.80 -15.25
CA ALA A 159 -25.65 7.41 -15.33
C ALA A 159 -26.60 6.52 -14.51
N GLU A 160 -26.94 5.36 -15.07
CA GLU A 160 -27.60 4.26 -14.37
C GLU A 160 -26.54 3.29 -13.88
N VAL A 161 -26.51 3.07 -12.58
CA VAL A 161 -25.61 2.12 -11.93
C VAL A 161 -26.46 0.97 -11.40
N HIS A 162 -26.26 -0.20 -11.97
CA HIS A 162 -26.85 -1.44 -11.46
C HIS A 162 -25.96 -1.94 -10.34
N VAL A 163 -26.51 -2.06 -9.14
CA VAL A 163 -25.79 -2.60 -7.99
C VAL A 163 -26.54 -3.80 -7.43
N GLY A 164 -25.78 -4.76 -6.95
CA GLY A 164 -26.28 -5.98 -6.33
C GLY A 164 -25.47 -6.30 -5.08
N PRO A 165 -25.87 -7.33 -4.32
CA PRO A 165 -25.03 -7.82 -3.24
C PRO A 165 -23.68 -8.29 -3.78
N SER A 166 -22.68 -8.29 -2.92
CA SER A 166 -21.40 -8.90 -3.22
C SER A 166 -21.58 -10.39 -3.51
N LYS A 167 -20.91 -10.87 -4.56
CA LYS A 167 -20.86 -12.29 -4.94
C LYS A 167 -20.14 -13.17 -3.93
N GLY A 168 -19.58 -12.60 -2.87
CA GLY A 168 -18.91 -13.34 -1.82
C GLY A 168 -18.49 -12.45 -0.65
N SER A 169 -17.89 -13.07 0.36
CA SER A 169 -17.37 -12.37 1.53
C SER A 169 -16.02 -12.95 1.94
N TRP A 170 -15.21 -12.14 2.61
CA TRP A 170 -14.02 -12.67 3.26
C TRP A 170 -14.44 -13.35 4.56
N GLN A 171 -14.00 -14.59 4.76
CA GLN A 171 -14.26 -15.36 5.97
C GLN A 171 -12.93 -15.77 6.59
N LYS A 172 -12.83 -15.60 7.92
CA LYS A 172 -11.68 -16.02 8.71
C LYS A 172 -11.84 -17.48 9.11
N GLN A 173 -10.90 -18.32 8.73
CA GLN A 173 -10.85 -19.72 9.15
C GLN A 173 -10.31 -19.87 10.57
N SER A 174 -10.51 -21.05 11.16
CA SER A 174 -10.03 -21.39 12.52
C SER A 174 -8.51 -21.23 12.68
N GLY A 175 -7.73 -21.32 11.60
CA GLY A 175 -6.28 -21.08 11.58
C GLY A 175 -5.87 -19.61 11.44
N GLY A 176 -6.82 -18.67 11.42
CA GLY A 176 -6.55 -17.23 11.26
C GLY A 176 -6.40 -16.75 9.82
N GLU A 177 -6.34 -17.67 8.85
CA GLU A 177 -6.32 -17.36 7.43
C GLU A 177 -7.67 -16.81 6.95
N TRP A 178 -7.63 -15.83 6.04
CA TRP A 178 -8.81 -15.28 5.42
C TRP A 178 -8.97 -15.79 3.99
N ILE A 179 -10.11 -16.39 3.68
CA ILE A 179 -10.48 -16.85 2.34
C ILE A 179 -11.68 -16.05 1.81
N PHE A 180 -11.72 -15.80 0.51
CA PHE A 180 -12.89 -15.19 -0.11
C PHE A 180 -13.85 -16.31 -0.52
N VAL A 181 -14.97 -16.41 0.19
CA VAL A 181 -16.01 -17.41 -0.05
C VAL A 181 -17.05 -16.79 -0.98
N VAL A 182 -17.20 -17.38 -2.17
CA VAL A 182 -18.26 -17.02 -3.10
C VAL A 182 -19.57 -17.52 -2.51
N ALA A 183 -20.56 -16.63 -2.38
CA ALA A 183 -21.87 -17.01 -1.91
C ALA A 183 -22.52 -17.92 -2.96
N GLU A 184 -23.13 -19.03 -2.52
CA GLU A 184 -24.02 -19.79 -3.39
C GLU A 184 -25.18 -18.88 -3.82
N ASN A 185 -25.65 -19.04 -5.06
CA ASN A 185 -26.61 -18.16 -5.75
C ASN A 185 -27.90 -17.91 -4.93
N GLU A 186 -27.83 -16.99 -3.97
CA GLU A 186 -29.01 -16.42 -3.36
C GLU A 186 -29.53 -15.36 -4.33
N THR A 187 -30.76 -15.56 -4.80
CA THR A 187 -31.49 -14.60 -5.63
C THR A 187 -31.74 -13.35 -4.79
N LYS A 188 -30.79 -12.43 -4.81
CA LYS A 188 -30.84 -11.19 -4.08
C LYS A 188 -31.07 -10.05 -5.05
N SER A 189 -31.98 -9.15 -4.66
CA SER A 189 -32.50 -8.09 -5.51
C SER A 189 -31.41 -7.11 -5.92
N SER A 190 -31.07 -7.07 -7.21
CA SER A 190 -30.33 -5.95 -7.79
C SER A 190 -31.22 -4.70 -7.81
N GLU A 191 -30.61 -3.54 -7.64
CA GLU A 191 -31.26 -2.23 -7.74
C GLU A 191 -30.60 -1.39 -8.85
N ILE A 192 -31.36 -0.44 -9.40
CA ILE A 192 -30.85 0.51 -10.39
C ILE A 192 -30.86 1.90 -9.78
N LEU A 193 -29.67 2.49 -9.67
CA LEU A 193 -29.47 3.83 -9.11
C LEU A 193 -29.22 4.82 -10.23
N LYS A 194 -29.84 6.00 -10.15
CA LYS A 194 -29.58 7.12 -11.06
C LYS A 194 -28.70 8.15 -10.37
N THR A 195 -27.57 8.48 -11.00
CA THR A 195 -26.61 9.46 -10.49
C THR A 195 -26.13 10.39 -11.59
N LYS A 196 -25.65 11.58 -11.22
CA LYS A 196 -25.02 12.51 -12.18
C LYS A 196 -23.60 12.08 -12.56
N PHE A 197 -22.88 11.49 -11.61
CA PHE A 197 -21.48 11.11 -11.77
C PHE A 197 -21.21 9.75 -11.13
N VAL A 198 -20.26 9.02 -11.73
CA VAL A 198 -19.73 7.75 -11.21
C VAL A 198 -18.21 7.88 -11.18
N ILE A 199 -17.60 7.52 -10.05
CA ILE A 199 -16.15 7.58 -9.87
C ILE A 199 -15.62 6.18 -9.53
N GLY A 200 -14.85 5.60 -10.44
CA GLY A 200 -14.27 4.27 -10.27
C GLY A 200 -13.05 4.27 -9.34
N CYS A 201 -13.23 3.82 -8.10
CA CYS A 201 -12.16 3.64 -7.12
C CYS A 201 -11.89 2.15 -6.79
N ASP A 202 -12.19 1.27 -7.74
CA ASP A 202 -12.27 -0.20 -7.62
C ASP A 202 -10.97 -0.94 -8.01
N GLY A 203 -9.87 -0.19 -8.11
CA GLY A 203 -8.51 -0.72 -8.12
C GLY A 203 -8.00 -1.27 -9.46
N ALA A 204 -6.97 -2.12 -9.37
CA ALA A 204 -6.19 -2.53 -10.54
C ALA A 204 -7.01 -3.29 -11.60
N ARG A 205 -8.05 -4.02 -11.20
CA ARG A 205 -9.00 -4.72 -12.09
C ARG A 205 -10.35 -3.99 -12.19
N SER A 206 -10.30 -2.65 -12.23
CA SER A 206 -11.48 -1.80 -12.23
C SER A 206 -12.52 -2.24 -13.27
N PHE A 207 -13.70 -2.58 -12.77
CA PHE A 207 -14.92 -2.80 -13.52
C PHE A 207 -15.37 -1.50 -14.18
N VAL A 208 -15.39 -0.38 -13.41
CA VAL A 208 -15.82 0.92 -13.93
C VAL A 208 -14.99 1.33 -15.15
N ARG A 209 -13.68 1.11 -15.09
CA ARG A 209 -12.77 1.36 -16.21
C ARG A 209 -13.11 0.51 -17.44
N SER A 210 -13.43 -0.76 -17.22
CA SER A 210 -13.80 -1.66 -18.33
C SER A 210 -15.11 -1.28 -19.01
N CYS A 211 -16.04 -0.65 -18.29
CA CYS A 211 -17.28 -0.12 -18.87
C CYS A 211 -17.04 1.13 -19.72
N ILE A 212 -16.13 2.02 -19.31
CA ILE A 212 -15.90 3.31 -19.98
C ILE A 212 -14.93 3.17 -21.17
N ASN A 213 -13.91 2.32 -21.05
CA ASN A 213 -12.95 2.07 -22.12
C ASN A 213 -12.76 0.55 -22.34
N PRO A 214 -13.66 -0.10 -23.10
CA PRO A 214 -13.61 -1.53 -23.33
C PRO A 214 -12.44 -1.97 -24.22
N VAL A 215 -11.87 -1.04 -25.02
CA VAL A 215 -10.78 -1.32 -25.98
C VAL A 215 -9.42 -1.51 -25.28
N ARG A 216 -9.30 -1.09 -24.00
CA ARG A 216 -8.07 -1.22 -23.19
C ARG A 216 -6.85 -0.58 -23.86
N ASP A 217 -6.97 0.68 -24.28
CA ASP A 217 -5.87 1.49 -24.85
C ASP A 217 -4.78 1.87 -23.82
N TYR A 218 -4.36 0.92 -22.99
CA TYR A 218 -3.28 1.09 -22.05
C TYR A 218 -2.01 0.47 -22.62
N ILE A 219 -0.95 1.25 -22.61
CA ILE A 219 0.35 0.77 -23.00
C ILE A 219 0.99 0.18 -21.75
N SER A 220 1.18 -1.14 -21.76
CA SER A 220 2.11 -1.82 -20.86
C SER A 220 3.50 -1.26 -21.10
N LEU A 221 4.21 -0.92 -20.01
CA LEU A 221 5.64 -0.59 -20.11
C LEU A 221 6.54 -1.83 -20.07
N ASP A 222 5.95 -3.02 -20.15
CA ASP A 222 6.59 -4.33 -20.17
C ASP A 222 7.56 -4.55 -19.00
N TYR A 223 7.22 -3.96 -17.86
CA TYR A 223 7.92 -4.16 -16.60
C TYR A 223 7.09 -5.08 -15.71
N ASP A 224 7.25 -6.38 -15.92
CA ASP A 224 6.54 -7.43 -15.16
C ASP A 224 7.50 -8.16 -14.24
N LYS A 225 7.68 -7.64 -13.03
CA LYS A 225 8.40 -8.34 -11.97
C LYS A 225 7.40 -8.96 -10.98
N LYS A 226 7.63 -10.24 -10.65
CA LYS A 226 6.85 -10.95 -9.64
C LYS A 226 7.50 -10.72 -8.28
N TRP A 227 6.70 -10.28 -7.33
CA TRP A 227 7.12 -10.02 -5.95
C TRP A 227 6.26 -10.83 -4.98
N ILE A 228 6.77 -11.11 -3.79
CA ILE A 228 5.98 -11.57 -2.65
C ILE A 228 6.04 -10.53 -1.54
N ALA A 229 4.85 -10.22 -1.05
CA ALA A 229 4.60 -9.40 0.10
C ALA A 229 4.51 -10.29 1.34
N ILE A 230 5.41 -10.10 2.30
CA ILE A 230 5.34 -10.76 3.60
C ILE A 230 5.16 -9.67 4.65
N ASP A 231 4.01 -9.70 5.32
CA ASP A 231 3.67 -8.79 6.40
C ASP A 231 3.72 -9.60 7.70
N ILE A 232 4.53 -9.16 8.65
CA ILE A 232 4.70 -9.81 9.95
C ILE A 232 4.45 -8.82 11.08
N MET A 233 4.09 -9.36 12.25
CA MET A 233 4.05 -8.64 13.51
C MET A 233 5.16 -9.17 14.41
N LEU A 234 5.96 -8.28 14.99
CA LEU A 234 7.02 -8.70 15.91
C LEU A 234 6.45 -9.10 17.28
N ASN A 235 6.97 -10.19 17.86
CA ASN A 235 6.60 -10.66 19.19
C ASN A 235 7.36 -9.90 20.30
N ASN A 236 8.64 -9.58 20.08
CA ASN A 236 9.47 -8.81 21.02
C ASN A 236 10.24 -7.69 20.30
N GLU A 237 9.64 -6.51 20.20
CA GLU A 237 10.21 -5.39 19.47
C GLU A 237 11.57 -4.93 20.01
N GLU A 238 11.73 -4.86 21.34
CA GLU A 238 12.95 -4.34 21.98
C GLU A 238 14.17 -5.25 21.78
N GLU A 239 13.93 -6.54 21.54
CA GLU A 239 14.97 -7.52 21.22
C GLU A 239 15.27 -7.63 19.72
N ILE A 240 14.34 -7.18 18.87
CA ILE A 240 14.44 -7.34 17.42
C ILE A 240 14.87 -6.04 16.74
N MET A 241 14.23 -4.90 17.03
CA MET A 241 14.49 -3.63 16.37
C MET A 241 15.86 -3.06 16.76
N GLY A 242 16.67 -2.66 15.77
CA GLY A 242 18.04 -2.19 15.96
C GLY A 242 19.05 -3.29 16.33
N LYS A 243 18.58 -4.53 16.55
CA LYS A 243 19.43 -5.70 16.81
C LYS A 243 19.38 -6.63 15.60
N LYS A 244 18.23 -7.23 15.32
CA LYS A 244 17.97 -8.16 14.21
C LYS A 244 17.42 -7.50 12.95
N ILE A 245 16.68 -6.39 13.07
CA ILE A 245 16.12 -5.62 11.95
C ILE A 245 16.46 -4.15 12.10
N SER A 246 16.85 -3.50 10.99
CA SER A 246 17.10 -2.07 10.97
C SER A 246 15.85 -1.25 11.27
N SER A 247 15.99 -0.15 12.00
CA SER A 247 14.92 0.86 12.16
C SER A 247 14.70 1.68 10.88
N TRP A 248 15.61 1.57 9.90
CA TRP A 248 15.54 2.26 8.62
C TRP A 248 14.98 1.32 7.55
N SER A 249 14.30 1.89 6.54
CA SER A 249 13.91 1.10 5.37
C SER A 249 15.16 0.73 4.57
N GLN A 250 15.29 -0.55 4.20
CA GLN A 250 16.44 -1.05 3.46
C GLN A 250 16.00 -1.72 2.16
N THR A 251 16.72 -1.46 1.07
CA THR A 251 16.70 -2.27 -0.14
C THR A 251 17.99 -3.07 -0.20
N LEU A 252 17.81 -4.38 -0.31
CA LEU A 252 18.86 -5.37 -0.38
C LEU A 252 18.95 -5.89 -1.80
N CYS A 253 20.13 -5.74 -2.38
CA CYS A 253 20.42 -6.25 -3.70
C CYS A 253 21.31 -7.48 -3.57
N ASN A 254 20.75 -8.65 -3.84
CA ASN A 254 21.46 -9.91 -4.05
C ASN A 254 21.41 -10.26 -5.54
N ASP A 255 22.41 -10.99 -6.03
CA ASP A 255 22.50 -11.47 -7.42
C ASP A 255 21.25 -12.25 -7.88
N ASP A 256 20.56 -12.99 -6.99
CA ASP A 256 19.35 -13.76 -7.35
C ASP A 256 18.02 -13.07 -7.00
N THR A 257 18.00 -12.16 -6.02
CA THR A 257 16.75 -11.50 -5.58
C THR A 257 16.98 -10.12 -4.97
N GLN A 258 15.96 -9.28 -5.06
CA GLN A 258 15.89 -8.01 -4.35
C GLN A 258 14.91 -8.11 -3.18
N CYS A 259 15.29 -7.59 -2.02
CA CYS A 259 14.40 -7.50 -0.87
C CYS A 259 14.27 -6.05 -0.40
N ILE A 260 13.04 -5.60 -0.13
CA ILE A 260 12.79 -4.31 0.49
C ILE A 260 12.18 -4.58 1.87
N ILE A 261 12.85 -4.08 2.91
CA ILE A 261 12.41 -4.16 4.30
C ILE A 261 11.88 -2.79 4.70
N ILE A 262 10.63 -2.75 5.17
CA ILE A 262 9.94 -1.53 5.57
C ILE A 262 9.42 -1.70 7.00
N PRO A 263 10.08 -1.08 7.99
CA PRO A 263 9.58 -1.01 9.36
C PRO A 263 8.33 -0.12 9.43
N CYS A 264 7.15 -0.73 9.47
CA CYS A 264 5.87 -0.02 9.47
C CYS A 264 5.42 0.32 10.89
N SER A 265 4.28 1.01 11.00
CA SER A 265 3.68 1.37 12.28
C SER A 265 3.09 0.17 13.01
N TYR A 266 2.54 0.38 14.22
CA TYR A 266 1.86 -0.68 14.95
C TYR A 266 0.56 -1.13 14.26
N CYS A 267 0.25 -2.42 14.38
CA CYS A 267 -1.08 -2.96 14.12
C CYS A 267 -1.96 -2.74 15.35
N TYR A 268 -2.83 -1.73 15.33
CA TYR A 268 -3.71 -1.42 16.46
C TYR A 268 -5.01 -2.25 16.49
N ASP A 269 -5.44 -2.74 15.32
CA ASP A 269 -6.68 -3.52 15.13
C ASP A 269 -6.53 -5.02 15.41
N MET A 270 -5.36 -5.46 15.91
CA MET A 270 -5.13 -6.86 16.27
C MET A 270 -5.26 -7.04 17.81
N PRO A 271 -5.74 -8.19 18.28
CA PRO A 271 -5.84 -8.47 19.72
C PRO A 271 -4.52 -8.28 20.47
N GLU A 272 -3.42 -8.60 19.80
CA GLU A 272 -2.05 -8.35 20.25
C GLU A 272 -1.51 -7.14 19.47
N LYS A 273 -1.11 -6.09 20.19
CA LYS A 273 -0.42 -4.94 19.58
C LYS A 273 1.02 -5.33 19.31
N GLY A 274 1.51 -5.06 18.11
CA GLY A 274 2.90 -5.28 17.75
C GLY A 274 3.31 -4.46 16.53
N ARG A 275 4.62 -4.29 16.36
CA ARG A 275 5.18 -3.57 15.22
C ARG A 275 5.01 -4.37 13.94
N HIS A 276 4.39 -3.76 12.94
CA HIS A 276 4.27 -4.33 11.60
C HIS A 276 5.60 -4.16 10.86
N ILE A 277 6.15 -5.25 10.34
CA ILE A 277 7.27 -5.18 9.39
C ILE A 277 6.80 -5.77 8.07
N ARG A 278 7.20 -5.10 6.99
CA ARG A 278 6.87 -5.45 5.63
C ARG A 278 8.15 -5.85 4.91
N PHE A 279 8.16 -7.05 4.37
CA PHE A 279 9.16 -7.52 3.41
C PHE A 279 8.53 -7.63 2.02
N ASP A 280 9.16 -7.01 1.03
CA ASP A 280 8.85 -7.19 -0.38
C ASP A 280 10.05 -7.90 -1.02
N PHE A 281 9.90 -9.18 -1.36
CA PHE A 281 10.93 -9.93 -2.10
C PHE A 281 10.57 -10.01 -3.58
N GLU A 282 11.53 -9.75 -4.48
CA GLU A 282 11.44 -10.24 -5.85
C GLU A 282 11.44 -11.77 -5.79
N VAL A 283 10.53 -12.43 -6.49
CA VAL A 283 10.44 -13.90 -6.44
C VAL A 283 11.77 -14.49 -6.90
N PRO A 284 12.51 -15.22 -6.04
CA PRO A 284 13.81 -15.78 -6.39
C PRO A 284 13.71 -16.76 -7.56
N SER A 285 14.81 -16.98 -8.28
CA SER A 285 14.78 -17.82 -9.47
C SER A 285 14.37 -19.26 -9.16
N SER A 286 14.75 -19.78 -8.00
CA SER A 286 14.36 -21.11 -7.49
C SER A 286 12.85 -21.32 -7.35
N TYR A 287 12.09 -20.23 -7.19
CA TYR A 287 10.64 -20.26 -7.00
C TYR A 287 9.83 -19.88 -8.26
N LYS A 288 10.50 -19.62 -9.39
CA LYS A 288 9.82 -19.29 -10.65
C LYS A 288 8.95 -20.46 -11.11
N GLY A 289 7.63 -20.26 -11.08
CA GLY A 289 6.64 -21.24 -11.57
C GLY A 289 5.79 -21.93 -10.48
N SER A 290 6.19 -21.84 -9.20
CA SER A 290 5.49 -22.50 -8.09
C SER A 290 4.93 -21.47 -7.09
N LYS A 291 3.92 -20.71 -7.51
CA LYS A 291 3.33 -19.61 -6.70
C LYS A 291 2.74 -20.08 -5.36
N GLU A 292 2.25 -21.32 -5.34
CA GLU A 292 1.66 -21.99 -4.17
C GLU A 292 2.74 -22.40 -3.15
N LYS A 293 3.91 -22.85 -3.60
CA LYS A 293 5.03 -23.19 -2.71
C LYS A 293 5.59 -21.99 -1.96
N LEU A 294 5.59 -20.80 -2.59
CA LEU A 294 6.15 -19.57 -2.00
C LEU A 294 5.32 -18.99 -0.84
N GLN A 295 4.10 -19.49 -0.62
CA GLN A 295 3.23 -19.03 0.48
C GLN A 295 3.23 -19.99 1.68
N SER A 296 3.99 -21.09 1.62
CA SER A 296 4.11 -22.02 2.73
C SER A 296 4.93 -21.39 3.88
N ALA A 297 4.68 -21.86 5.10
CA ALA A 297 5.41 -21.39 6.28
C ALA A 297 6.92 -21.62 6.15
N GLU A 298 7.31 -22.75 5.56
CA GLU A 298 8.72 -23.12 5.33
C GLU A 298 9.40 -22.17 4.34
N ALA A 299 8.76 -21.86 3.22
CA ALA A 299 9.31 -20.94 2.22
C ALA A 299 9.39 -19.50 2.75
N ILE A 300 8.38 -19.07 3.51
CA ILE A 300 8.40 -17.77 4.20
C ILE A 300 9.54 -17.71 5.20
N GLN A 301 9.72 -18.75 6.01
CA GLN A 301 10.80 -18.80 6.98
C GLN A 301 12.17 -18.82 6.29
N GLU A 302 12.34 -19.55 5.19
CA GLU A 302 13.59 -19.52 4.41
C GLU A 302 13.93 -18.09 3.97
N LEU A 303 12.96 -17.33 3.44
CA LEU A 303 13.16 -15.95 3.03
C LEU A 303 13.50 -15.00 4.19
N LEU A 304 12.94 -15.24 5.38
CA LEU A 304 13.13 -14.39 6.56
C LEU A 304 14.32 -14.79 7.43
N SER A 305 14.87 -16.00 7.25
CA SER A 305 15.91 -16.62 8.09
C SER A 305 17.20 -15.81 8.22
N THR A 306 17.44 -14.87 7.30
CA THR A 306 18.56 -13.93 7.41
C THR A 306 18.41 -12.97 8.61
N TRP A 307 17.18 -12.68 9.04
CA TRP A 307 16.89 -11.71 10.09
C TRP A 307 16.18 -12.30 11.30
N LEU A 308 15.27 -13.27 11.09
CA LEU A 308 14.31 -13.67 12.11
C LEU A 308 14.17 -15.19 12.21
N GLU A 309 14.04 -15.64 13.46
CA GLU A 309 13.60 -16.99 13.80
C GLU A 309 12.06 -17.04 13.87
N PRO A 310 11.43 -18.24 13.74
CA PRO A 310 9.98 -18.38 13.77
C PRO A 310 9.32 -17.80 15.03
N GLU A 311 10.01 -17.81 16.17
CA GLU A 311 9.51 -17.30 17.45
C GLU A 311 9.53 -15.77 17.54
N ASP A 312 10.28 -15.09 16.65
CA ASP A 312 10.42 -13.64 16.67
C ASP A 312 9.17 -12.93 16.14
N TYR A 313 8.31 -13.63 15.37
CA TYR A 313 7.21 -13.00 14.66
C TYR A 313 5.93 -13.83 14.56
N LYS A 314 4.84 -13.13 14.25
CA LYS A 314 3.57 -13.69 13.83
C LYS A 314 3.29 -13.28 12.39
N LEU A 315 3.00 -14.24 11.53
CA LEU A 315 2.64 -13.95 10.14
C LEU A 315 1.27 -13.26 10.08
N ILE A 316 1.22 -12.04 9.53
CA ILE A 316 -0.03 -11.35 9.22
C ILE A 316 -0.51 -11.81 7.83
N ARG A 317 0.42 -11.92 6.88
CA ARG A 317 0.11 -12.25 5.49
C ARG A 317 1.36 -12.66 4.71
N ALA A 318 1.17 -13.59 3.78
CA ALA A 318 2.01 -13.73 2.59
C ALA A 318 1.13 -13.63 1.32
N THR A 319 1.50 -12.79 0.35
CA THR A 319 0.71 -12.69 -0.90
C THR A 319 1.57 -12.26 -2.08
N GLY A 320 1.47 -12.98 -3.19
CA GLY A 320 2.11 -12.59 -4.44
C GLY A 320 1.59 -11.24 -4.97
N LYS A 321 2.51 -10.33 -5.29
CA LYS A 321 2.26 -9.06 -5.99
C LYS A 321 2.85 -9.16 -7.41
N LEU A 322 2.09 -8.72 -8.40
CA LEU A 322 2.66 -8.40 -9.71
C LEU A 322 2.86 -6.89 -9.74
N ARG A 323 4.10 -6.43 -9.91
CA ARG A 323 4.35 -5.01 -10.18
C ARG A 323 4.23 -4.83 -11.70
N VAL A 324 3.23 -4.07 -12.12
CA VAL A 324 2.95 -3.70 -13.52
C VAL A 324 2.84 -2.18 -13.57
N LEU A 325 3.54 -1.54 -14.50
CA LEU A 325 3.45 -0.10 -14.74
C LEU A 325 2.52 0.19 -15.92
N TRP A 326 1.52 1.06 -15.73
CA TRP A 326 0.58 1.48 -16.76
C TRP A 326 0.74 2.98 -17.04
N ILE A 327 0.62 3.40 -18.31
CA ILE A 327 0.41 4.80 -18.69
C ILE A 327 -1.01 4.96 -19.26
N ILE A 328 -1.68 6.07 -18.93
CA ILE A 328 -3.01 6.43 -19.46
C ILE A 328 -2.92 7.78 -20.18
N ASN A 329 -3.42 7.84 -21.43
CA ASN A 329 -3.78 9.10 -22.08
C ASN A 329 -5.28 9.40 -21.85
N ARG A 330 -5.58 10.62 -21.36
CA ARG A 330 -6.88 11.32 -21.40
C ARG A 330 -8.17 10.62 -20.90
N VAL A 331 -8.15 9.79 -19.85
CA VAL A 331 -9.38 9.44 -19.06
C VAL A 331 -9.02 9.17 -17.59
N PHE A 332 -9.77 9.74 -16.65
CA PHE A 332 -9.53 9.60 -15.20
C PHE A 332 -10.27 8.40 -14.60
N VAL A 333 -9.52 7.32 -14.34
CA VAL A 333 -9.88 6.31 -13.35
C VAL A 333 -8.79 6.37 -12.28
N PRO A 334 -9.10 6.82 -11.06
CA PRO A 334 -8.10 6.93 -10.03
C PRO A 334 -7.71 5.57 -9.48
N THR A 335 -6.74 4.96 -10.14
CA THR A 335 -5.92 3.95 -9.49
C THR A 335 -4.95 4.72 -8.61
N PHE A 336 -5.14 4.75 -7.29
CA PHE A 336 -3.99 4.99 -6.42
C PHE A 336 -3.02 3.86 -6.72
N CYS A 337 -2.01 4.15 -7.53
CA CYS A 337 -0.72 3.55 -7.27
C CYS A 337 -0.18 4.28 -6.06
N LEU A 338 -0.39 3.70 -4.89
CA LEU A 338 0.52 3.87 -3.77
C LEU A 338 1.80 3.08 -4.13
N CYS A 339 2.39 3.45 -5.27
CA CYS A 339 3.73 3.05 -5.65
C CYS A 339 4.60 3.95 -4.81
N ILE A 340 5.24 3.35 -3.83
CA ILE A 340 6.35 4.02 -3.22
C ILE A 340 7.29 4.38 -4.37
N SER A 341 7.62 5.66 -4.48
CA SER A 341 8.76 6.17 -5.23
C SER A 341 10.06 5.59 -4.62
N LEU A 342 10.20 4.27 -4.66
CA LEU A 342 11.38 3.54 -4.20
C LEU A 342 12.12 2.88 -5.36
N SER A 343 11.46 2.74 -6.52
CA SER A 343 12.07 2.25 -7.76
C SER A 343 12.50 3.39 -8.71
N LEU A 344 12.16 4.65 -8.41
CA LEU A 344 12.52 5.81 -9.24
C LEU A 344 14.02 6.16 -9.15
N SER A 345 14.75 5.56 -8.22
CA SER A 345 16.20 5.70 -8.03
C SER A 345 17.02 4.62 -8.77
N LEU A 346 16.40 3.72 -9.54
CA LEU A 346 17.15 2.76 -10.37
C LEU A 346 17.63 3.44 -11.67
N PRO A 347 18.94 3.38 -12.01
CA PRO A 347 19.49 3.97 -13.24
C PRO A 347 18.75 3.58 -14.52
N GLY A 348 18.25 2.33 -14.60
CA GLY A 348 17.51 1.83 -15.75
C GLY A 348 16.12 2.46 -15.97
N PHE A 349 15.47 2.97 -14.92
CA PHE A 349 14.17 3.65 -15.06
C PHE A 349 14.34 5.02 -15.74
N THR A 350 15.41 5.74 -15.39
CA THR A 350 15.69 7.08 -15.93
C THR A 350 16.14 7.01 -17.38
N GLU A 351 16.90 5.99 -17.77
CA GLU A 351 17.27 5.72 -19.17
C GLU A 351 16.07 5.29 -20.02
N MET A 352 15.20 4.41 -19.51
CA MET A 352 13.99 3.97 -20.22
C MET A 352 12.98 5.11 -20.43
N ALA A 353 12.84 6.02 -19.45
CA ALA A 353 12.00 7.21 -19.60
C ALA A 353 12.58 8.21 -20.61
N ARG A 354 13.92 8.36 -20.66
CA ARG A 354 14.61 9.21 -21.65
C ARG A 354 14.54 8.65 -23.07
N SER A 355 14.74 7.34 -23.25
CA SER A 355 14.72 6.70 -24.58
C SER A 355 13.34 6.75 -25.23
N LYS A 356 12.27 6.79 -24.44
CA LYS A 356 10.89 6.99 -24.91
C LYS A 356 10.44 8.46 -24.95
N GLY A 357 11.34 9.43 -24.79
CA GLY A 357 11.07 10.86 -25.00
C GLY A 357 10.35 11.59 -23.85
N PHE A 358 10.29 11.01 -22.64
CA PHE A 358 9.56 11.59 -21.51
C PHE A 358 10.47 12.41 -20.61
N HIS A 359 10.58 13.72 -20.88
CA HIS A 359 11.49 14.63 -20.14
C HIS A 359 10.84 15.35 -18.92
N ARG A 360 9.54 15.16 -18.65
CA ARG A 360 8.78 15.92 -17.64
C ARG A 360 7.83 15.07 -16.78
N TRP A 361 8.29 14.01 -16.13
CA TRP A 361 7.47 13.24 -15.19
C TRP A 361 8.22 12.94 -13.89
N ARG A 362 8.39 13.98 -13.06
CA ARG A 362 8.97 13.89 -11.72
C ARG A 362 7.93 13.91 -10.58
N CYS A 363 6.64 14.16 -10.89
CA CYS A 363 5.62 14.45 -9.87
C CYS A 363 4.23 13.79 -10.06
N MET A 364 4.06 12.79 -10.94
CA MET A 364 2.71 12.24 -11.18
C MET A 364 2.35 10.96 -10.41
N VAL A 365 3.24 10.46 -9.55
CA VAL A 365 2.95 9.27 -8.71
C VAL A 365 2.37 9.66 -7.33
N SER A 366 2.39 10.95 -6.96
CA SER A 366 1.85 11.45 -5.68
C SER A 366 0.54 12.24 -5.79
N ASN A 367 0.13 12.66 -6.99
CA ASN A 367 -0.88 13.71 -7.12
C ASN A 367 -2.26 13.17 -7.51
N PHE A 368 -2.97 12.60 -6.53
CA PHE A 368 -4.43 12.46 -6.66
C PHE A 368 -5.16 13.75 -6.28
N THR A 369 -4.58 14.59 -5.41
CA THR A 369 -5.27 15.75 -4.85
C THR A 369 -5.30 16.98 -5.77
N TYR A 370 -4.34 17.14 -6.69
CA TYR A 370 -4.26 18.33 -7.55
C TYR A 370 -5.22 18.33 -8.74
N SER A 371 -5.63 17.16 -9.25
CA SER A 371 -6.40 17.08 -10.50
C SER A 371 -7.91 17.29 -10.36
N ILE A 372 -8.44 17.44 -9.13
CA ILE A 372 -9.88 17.65 -8.87
C ILE A 372 -10.19 19.10 -8.48
N LEU A 373 -9.17 19.94 -8.24
CA LEU A 373 -9.33 21.31 -7.76
C LEU A 373 -9.12 22.40 -8.83
N TYR A 374 -9.02 22.04 -10.11
CA TYR A 374 -9.00 22.98 -11.24
C TYR A 374 -10.04 22.62 -12.30
#